data_AF-A0A927SMD5-F1
#
_entry.id   AF-A0A927SMD5-F1
#
_cell.length_a   1.000
_cell.length_b   1.000
_cell.length_c   1.000
_cell.angle_alpha   90.00
_cell.angle_beta   90.00
_cell.angle_gamma   90.00
#
_symmetry.space_group_name_H-M   'P 1'
#
loop_
_entity.id
_entity.type
_entity.pdbx_description
1 polymer ?
#
loop_
_entity_poly.entity_id
_entity_poly.type
_entity_poly.pdbx_seq_one_letter_code
_entity_poly.pdbx_strand_id
1 'polypeptide(L)'
;MMTTLLSDLMANAVDIIVYAAIALVTLIGVFKCLLPLRTTTHALRRAIRRLQQDAGNRQGTPVWQEKRFMGNRLKGSWLRFLQNAEQLDRRGLPCNVEDYINDDTVTHGPGNATLAELIPGLLTSLGILGTFMGMMRGLSGLDFSNSDAIIEGIPVLLSGMKFAFGTSVAGVSCSIAFNMLNRILQGSSYRAIDDFVECFTTLAMQRPLDNDVQLICQNQDSNHMLANLSEVLPATVEGSITRAMSPVAKAMDNFLVGATRAQVDGVGRIVGNFVQQMNMSLNDQFMELGRTMTEINQNQQLTMEQVRQSMAAANAILGDAQQLHTISADVLTHFEHYISELSEARRRDENFEQSASSLLEMMQEMNAEQQKLLKQVTASHQQLLSSMNAFTADAEKAMTRMNHNSSVTGEHLDQVAASMSSAGQQLSQGCQTFVQGAVGSLSETLGSFEKNMAALVETLSEKIDRLSADGTSGDTAAAAAGLQQLTAQLSQIIASKEV
;
A
#
# COMPACT_ATOMS: atom_id res chain seq x y z
N MET A 1 44.48 39.43 -1.31
CA MET A 1 45.24 38.20 -1.03
C MET A 1 44.70 37.43 0.19
N MET A 2 44.51 38.07 1.36
CA MET A 2 43.92 37.39 2.54
C MET A 2 42.42 37.06 2.36
N THR A 3 41.66 37.95 1.69
CA THR A 3 40.23 37.75 1.37
C THR A 3 40.00 36.65 0.34
N THR A 4 40.85 36.57 -0.68
CA THR A 4 40.81 35.55 -1.73
C THR A 4 41.21 34.16 -1.22
N LEU A 5 42.17 34.09 -0.28
CA LEU A 5 42.53 32.83 0.40
C LEU A 5 41.41 32.33 1.34
N LEU A 6 40.75 33.25 2.05
CA LEU A 6 39.61 32.92 2.91
C LEU A 6 38.40 32.41 2.10
N SER A 7 38.10 33.02 0.96
CA SER A 7 37.02 32.55 0.09
C SER A 7 37.31 31.16 -0.48
N ASP A 8 38.54 30.89 -0.89
CA ASP A 8 38.91 29.59 -1.47
C ASP A 8 38.95 28.47 -0.41
N LEU A 9 39.41 28.78 0.81
CA LEU A 9 39.39 27.85 1.94
C LEU A 9 37.95 27.53 2.38
N MET A 10 37.09 28.54 2.51
CA MET A 10 35.69 28.37 2.89
C MET A 10 34.92 27.53 1.87
N ALA A 11 35.22 27.72 0.59
CA ALA A 11 34.49 27.05 -0.46
C ALA A 11 34.94 25.58 -0.60
N ASN A 12 36.22 25.27 -0.42
CA ASN A 12 36.69 23.89 -0.26
C ASN A 12 36.12 23.20 1.00
N ALA A 13 35.89 23.95 2.08
CA ALA A 13 35.27 23.41 3.30
C ALA A 13 33.81 23.00 3.09
N VAL A 14 33.02 23.81 2.36
CA VAL A 14 31.64 23.47 1.99
C VAL A 14 31.59 22.19 1.15
N ASP A 15 32.50 22.06 0.19
CA ASP A 15 32.55 20.89 -0.68
C ASP A 15 32.81 19.61 0.13
N ILE A 16 33.76 19.66 1.07
CA ILE A 16 34.08 18.55 1.97
C ILE A 16 32.90 18.20 2.87
N ILE A 17 32.16 19.20 3.37
CA ILE A 17 31.01 18.98 4.26
C ILE A 17 29.90 18.20 3.55
N VAL A 18 29.59 18.52 2.29
CA VAL A 18 28.54 17.83 1.52
C VAL A 18 28.91 16.36 1.28
N TYR A 19 30.14 16.09 0.85
CA TYR A 19 30.61 14.71 0.68
C TYR A 19 30.69 13.95 2.00
N ALA A 20 31.13 14.61 3.08
CA ALA A 20 31.15 14.03 4.41
C ALA A 20 29.73 13.69 4.91
N ALA A 21 28.73 14.54 4.62
CA ALA A 21 27.33 14.27 4.95
C ALA A 21 26.79 13.05 4.19
N ILE A 22 27.05 12.95 2.88
CA ILE A 22 26.67 11.79 2.07
C ILE A 22 27.32 10.51 2.61
N ALA A 23 28.63 10.56 2.91
CA ALA A 23 29.36 9.43 3.49
C ALA A 23 28.82 9.04 4.87
N LEU A 24 28.53 10.03 5.73
CA LEU A 24 27.99 9.80 7.07
C LEU A 24 26.62 9.12 7.02
N VAL A 25 25.69 9.62 6.20
CA VAL A 25 24.35 9.02 6.05
C VAL A 25 24.46 7.60 5.50
N THR A 26 25.34 7.38 4.52
CA THR A 26 25.60 6.04 3.97
C THR A 26 26.14 5.09 5.03
N LEU A 27 27.13 5.52 5.83
CA LEU A 27 27.70 4.73 6.91
C LEU A 27 26.65 4.41 7.99
N ILE A 28 25.85 5.39 8.40
CA ILE A 28 24.75 5.18 9.36
C ILE A 28 23.81 4.10 8.82
N GLY A 29 23.43 4.16 7.55
CA GLY A 29 22.61 3.13 6.93
C GLY A 29 23.26 1.75 6.94
N VAL A 30 24.54 1.66 6.60
CA VAL A 30 25.27 0.39 6.62
C VAL A 30 25.32 -0.20 8.02
N PHE A 31 25.68 0.60 9.03
CA PHE A 31 25.87 0.12 10.40
C PHE A 31 24.58 -0.10 11.16
N LYS A 32 23.53 0.71 10.93
CA LYS A 32 22.26 0.60 11.66
C LYS A 32 21.18 -0.19 10.94
N CYS A 33 21.27 -0.39 9.63
CA CYS A 33 20.25 -1.13 8.87
C CYS A 33 20.82 -2.41 8.25
N LEU A 34 21.83 -2.29 7.37
CA LEU A 34 22.32 -3.42 6.57
C LEU A 34 23.07 -4.47 7.41
N LEU A 35 24.01 -4.06 8.27
CA LEU A 35 24.79 -4.99 9.09
C LEU A 35 23.94 -5.75 10.11
N PRO A 36 23.05 -5.10 10.87
CA PRO A 36 22.10 -5.79 11.75
C PRO A 36 21.29 -6.86 11.03
N LEU A 37 20.68 -6.52 9.90
CA LEU A 37 19.86 -7.43 9.11
C LEU A 37 20.67 -8.62 8.60
N ARG A 38 21.89 -8.37 8.08
CA ARG A 38 22.81 -9.44 7.69
C ARG A 38 23.17 -10.36 8.86
N THR A 39 23.43 -9.80 10.05
CA THR A 39 23.78 -10.61 11.22
C THR A 39 22.63 -11.48 11.71
N THR A 40 21.38 -10.98 11.68
CA THR A 40 20.19 -11.77 12.07
C THR A 40 19.90 -12.86 11.05
N THR A 41 19.98 -12.57 9.74
CA THR A 41 19.86 -13.59 8.69
C THR A 41 20.91 -14.69 8.83
N HIS A 42 22.17 -14.34 9.11
CA HIS A 42 23.21 -15.35 9.35
C HIS A 42 22.97 -16.17 10.62
N ALA A 43 22.41 -15.57 11.67
CA ALA A 43 22.06 -16.27 12.90
C ALA A 43 20.93 -17.29 12.66
N LEU A 44 19.88 -16.91 11.92
CA LEU A 44 18.78 -17.81 11.52
C LEU A 44 19.30 -18.98 10.68
N ARG A 45 20.12 -18.73 9.65
CA ARG A 45 20.73 -19.80 8.85
C ARG A 45 21.63 -20.72 9.66
N ARG A 46 22.31 -20.19 10.69
CA ARG A 46 23.10 -21.00 11.62
C ARG A 46 22.20 -21.86 12.50
N ALA A 47 21.06 -21.33 12.96
CA ALA A 47 20.08 -22.07 13.74
C ALA A 47 19.48 -23.23 12.93
N ILE A 48 19.11 -23.00 11.66
CA ILE A 48 18.65 -24.05 10.72
C ILE A 48 19.66 -25.19 10.61
N ARG A 49 20.94 -24.87 10.32
CA ARG A 49 21.99 -25.89 10.20
C ARG A 49 22.16 -26.69 11.49
N ARG A 50 22.03 -26.04 12.65
CA ARG A 50 22.11 -26.72 13.96
C ARG A 50 20.93 -27.65 14.19
N LEU A 51 19.71 -27.25 13.82
CA LEU A 51 18.52 -28.11 13.89
C LEU A 51 18.65 -29.36 13.02
N GLN A 52 19.10 -29.18 11.78
CA GLN A 52 19.30 -30.29 10.84
C GLN A 52 20.37 -31.27 11.32
N GLN A 53 21.45 -30.78 11.94
CA GLN A 53 22.50 -31.62 12.51
C GLN A 53 22.04 -32.39 13.76
N ASP A 54 21.25 -31.75 14.64
CA ASP A 54 20.72 -32.35 15.86
C ASP A 54 19.66 -33.43 15.56
N ALA A 55 18.82 -33.20 14.55
CA ALA A 55 17.80 -34.16 14.12
C ALA A 55 18.38 -35.53 13.72
N GLY A 56 19.62 -35.57 13.21
CA GLY A 56 20.32 -36.80 12.84
C GLY A 56 21.07 -37.50 13.99
N ASN A 57 21.26 -36.84 15.14
CA ASN A 57 22.12 -37.33 16.22
C ASN A 57 21.47 -37.10 17.60
N ARG A 58 20.39 -37.84 17.90
CA ARG A 58 19.57 -37.74 19.12
C ARG A 58 20.29 -38.21 20.40
N GLN A 59 21.36 -37.53 20.81
CA GLN A 59 22.00 -37.73 22.12
C GLN A 59 22.06 -36.41 22.89
N GLY A 60 21.08 -36.17 23.77
CA GLY A 60 21.08 -35.03 24.71
C GLY A 60 19.80 -34.19 24.72
N THR A 61 19.85 -33.06 25.44
CA THR A 61 18.81 -32.02 25.39
C THR A 61 18.80 -31.36 24.01
N PRO A 62 17.65 -31.16 23.37
CA PRO A 62 17.59 -30.67 22.00
C PRO A 62 18.16 -29.24 21.89
N VAL A 63 18.93 -28.99 20.84
CA VAL A 63 19.75 -27.78 20.69
C VAL A 63 18.91 -26.48 20.67
N TRP A 64 17.63 -26.58 20.31
CA TRP A 64 16.71 -25.44 20.29
C TRP A 64 16.31 -24.94 21.69
N GLN A 65 16.42 -25.76 22.74
CA GLN A 65 16.13 -25.34 24.13
C GLN A 65 17.22 -24.40 24.70
N GLU A 66 18.33 -24.21 24.00
CA GLU A 66 19.37 -23.28 24.43
C GLU A 66 18.91 -21.81 24.36
N LYS A 67 19.10 -21.06 25.45
CA LYS A 67 18.79 -19.62 25.53
C LYS A 67 19.51 -18.75 24.48
N ARG A 68 20.60 -19.23 23.88
CA ARG A 68 21.40 -18.50 22.87
C ARG A 68 21.30 -19.09 21.47
N PHE A 69 20.35 -20.00 21.24
CA PHE A 69 20.17 -20.70 19.98
C PHE A 69 20.04 -19.75 18.77
N MET A 70 19.24 -18.68 18.92
CA MET A 70 18.99 -17.66 17.89
C MET A 70 20.01 -16.51 17.84
N GLY A 71 21.08 -16.57 18.64
CA GLY A 71 22.06 -15.48 18.78
C GLY A 71 21.59 -14.32 19.66
N ASN A 72 22.50 -13.37 19.92
CA ASN A 72 22.27 -12.32 20.93
C ASN A 72 21.14 -11.32 20.57
N ARG A 73 20.93 -11.03 19.28
CA ARG A 73 19.93 -10.04 18.84
C ARG A 73 18.49 -10.56 18.92
N LEU A 74 18.29 -11.85 18.66
CA LEU A 74 16.97 -12.50 18.71
C LEU A 74 16.72 -13.26 20.02
N LYS A 75 17.67 -13.23 20.95
CA LYS A 75 17.59 -13.90 22.26
C LYS A 75 16.32 -13.53 23.03
N GLY A 76 15.91 -12.25 22.99
CA GLY A 76 14.72 -11.78 23.70
C GLY A 76 13.45 -12.45 23.21
N SER A 77 13.22 -12.44 21.90
CA SER A 77 12.06 -13.09 21.26
C SER A 77 12.12 -14.61 21.44
N TRP A 78 13.30 -15.21 21.30
CA TRP A 78 13.48 -16.65 21.51
C TRP A 78 13.19 -17.09 22.95
N LEU A 79 13.60 -16.30 23.95
CA LEU A 79 13.33 -16.62 25.35
C LEU A 79 11.82 -16.54 25.66
N ARG A 80 11.11 -15.58 25.08
CA ARG A 80 9.64 -15.49 25.21
C ARG A 80 8.96 -16.70 24.57
N PHE A 81 9.42 -17.11 23.38
CA PHE A 81 8.95 -18.33 22.74
C PHE A 81 9.14 -19.54 23.66
N LEU A 82 10.36 -19.77 24.19
CA LEU A 82 10.63 -20.90 25.08
C LEU A 82 9.75 -20.90 26.34
N GLN A 83 9.54 -19.74 26.97
CA GLN A 83 8.69 -19.61 28.16
C GLN A 83 7.22 -19.93 27.86
N ASN A 84 6.69 -19.44 26.73
CA ASN A 84 5.30 -19.66 26.34
C ASN A 84 5.09 -21.08 25.80
N ALA A 85 6.04 -21.62 25.04
CA ALA A 85 6.01 -22.99 24.56
C ALA A 85 5.96 -23.97 25.74
N GLU A 86 6.78 -23.79 26.78
CA GLU A 86 6.75 -24.65 27.97
C GLU A 86 5.40 -24.56 28.72
N GLN A 87 4.77 -23.39 28.78
CA GLN A 87 3.47 -23.21 29.43
C GLN A 87 2.30 -23.78 28.61
N LEU A 88 2.36 -23.65 27.28
CA LEU A 88 1.34 -24.13 26.34
C LEU A 88 1.42 -25.65 26.17
N ASP A 89 2.63 -26.22 26.17
CA ASP A 89 2.87 -27.66 26.15
C ASP A 89 2.28 -28.35 27.40
N ARG A 90 2.46 -27.75 28.58
CA ARG A 90 1.78 -28.20 29.82
C ARG A 90 0.25 -28.14 29.76
N ARG A 91 -0.31 -27.38 28.82
CA ARG A 91 -1.76 -27.22 28.61
C ARG A 91 -2.28 -27.95 27.37
N GLY A 92 -1.41 -28.61 26.59
CA GLY A 92 -1.77 -29.29 25.34
C GLY A 92 -2.23 -28.36 24.22
N LEU A 93 -1.84 -27.08 24.26
CA LEU A 93 -2.21 -26.08 23.25
C LEU A 93 -1.05 -25.88 22.24
N PRO A 94 -1.33 -25.68 20.95
CA PRO A 94 -0.29 -25.44 19.96
C PRO A 94 0.40 -24.08 20.20
N CYS A 95 1.73 -24.05 20.07
CA CYS A 95 2.53 -22.83 20.12
C CYS A 95 3.22 -22.64 18.77
N ASN A 96 2.84 -21.58 18.04
CA ASN A 96 3.43 -21.29 16.74
C ASN A 96 4.71 -20.47 16.93
N VAL A 97 5.81 -20.90 16.30
CA VAL A 97 7.09 -20.18 16.35
C VAL A 97 7.04 -18.86 15.56
N GLU A 98 6.17 -18.79 14.54
CA GLU A 98 5.92 -17.60 13.70
C GLU A 98 5.45 -16.40 14.52
N ASP A 99 4.70 -16.60 15.61
CA ASP A 99 4.22 -15.52 16.47
C ASP A 99 5.36 -14.74 17.16
N TYR A 100 6.55 -15.35 17.24
CA TYR A 100 7.72 -14.80 17.94
C TYR A 100 8.88 -14.49 17.00
N ILE A 101 9.03 -15.26 15.93
CA ILE A 101 10.06 -15.10 14.91
C ILE A 101 9.35 -14.82 13.59
N ASN A 102 9.20 -13.53 13.27
CA ASN A 102 8.52 -13.05 12.09
C ASN A 102 9.28 -11.87 11.48
N ASP A 103 8.73 -11.35 10.39
CA ASP A 103 9.26 -10.22 9.66
C ASP A 103 9.44 -9.00 10.57
N ASP A 104 8.52 -8.72 11.49
CA ASP A 104 8.62 -7.58 12.40
C ASP A 104 9.75 -7.72 13.43
N THR A 105 9.92 -8.91 14.01
CA THR A 105 10.96 -9.12 15.02
C THR A 105 12.37 -9.20 14.42
N VAL A 106 12.48 -9.52 13.13
CA VAL A 106 13.77 -9.66 12.43
C VAL A 106 14.14 -8.43 11.59
N THR A 107 13.16 -7.76 10.98
CA THR A 107 13.38 -6.60 10.08
C THR A 107 13.09 -5.26 10.76
N HIS A 108 11.99 -5.11 11.50
CA HIS A 108 11.62 -3.83 12.13
C HIS A 108 12.46 -3.54 13.38
N GLY A 109 12.71 -4.52 14.25
CA GLY A 109 13.49 -4.30 15.48
C GLY A 109 15.00 -4.09 15.24
N PRO A 110 15.73 -5.06 14.66
CA PRO A 110 17.18 -4.98 14.50
C PRO A 110 17.62 -4.10 13.32
N GLY A 111 16.86 -4.10 12.23
CA GLY A 111 17.21 -3.46 10.96
C GLY A 111 16.72 -2.01 10.80
N ASN A 112 15.89 -1.52 11.73
CA ASN A 112 15.25 -0.20 11.64
C ASN A 112 14.68 0.05 10.22
N ALA A 113 13.73 -0.79 9.78
CA ALA A 113 13.19 -0.75 8.42
C ALA A 113 12.75 0.66 7.98
N THR A 114 12.11 1.43 8.88
CA THR A 114 11.74 2.84 8.64
C THR A 114 12.94 3.73 8.33
N LEU A 115 14.07 3.57 9.04
CA LEU A 115 15.29 4.33 8.74
C LEU A 115 15.89 3.92 7.39
N ALA A 116 15.85 2.62 7.07
CA ALA A 116 16.34 2.09 5.80
C ALA A 116 15.56 2.62 4.59
N GLU A 117 14.25 2.86 4.75
CA GLU A 117 13.42 3.47 3.70
C GLU A 117 13.74 4.96 3.48
N LEU A 118 14.14 5.67 4.52
CA LEU A 118 14.43 7.11 4.46
C LEU A 118 15.83 7.42 3.90
N ILE A 119 16.82 6.55 4.12
CA ILE A 119 18.22 6.78 3.74
C ILE A 119 18.41 7.07 2.23
N PRO A 120 17.84 6.29 1.29
CA PRO A 120 17.92 6.59 -0.14
C PRO A 120 17.38 7.98 -0.48
N GLY A 121 16.26 8.38 0.13
CA GLY A 121 15.68 9.69 -0.05
C GLY A 121 16.62 10.80 0.41
N LEU A 122 17.18 10.67 1.62
CA LEU A 122 18.14 11.62 2.19
C LEU A 122 19.41 11.77 1.33
N LEU A 123 19.95 10.67 0.80
CA LEU A 123 21.14 10.68 -0.06
C LEU A 123 20.88 11.41 -1.39
N THR A 124 19.71 11.19 -2.00
CA THR A 124 19.31 11.90 -3.22
C THR A 124 19.08 13.38 -2.94
N SER A 125 18.40 13.73 -1.85
CA SER A 125 18.17 15.11 -1.44
C SER A 125 19.47 15.86 -1.13
N LEU A 126 20.44 15.22 -0.46
CA LEU A 126 21.77 15.78 -0.25
C LEU A 126 22.54 15.99 -1.56
N GLY A 127 22.42 15.06 -2.51
CA GLY A 127 22.98 15.21 -3.85
C GLY A 127 22.42 16.43 -4.59
N ILE A 128 21.10 16.61 -4.57
CA ILE A 128 20.40 17.76 -5.16
C ILE A 128 20.82 19.08 -4.49
N LEU A 129 20.92 19.09 -3.16
CA LEU A 129 21.38 20.26 -2.40
C LEU A 129 22.82 20.64 -2.77
N GLY A 130 23.70 19.65 -2.94
CA GLY A 130 25.06 19.86 -3.44
C GLY A 130 25.08 20.49 -4.85
N THR A 131 24.18 20.05 -5.74
CA THR A 131 24.03 20.63 -7.08
C THR A 131 23.64 22.11 -7.01
N PHE A 132 22.66 22.48 -6.18
CA PHE A 132 22.25 23.86 -6.01
C PHE A 132 23.38 24.73 -5.45
N MET A 133 24.13 24.24 -4.45
CA MET A 133 25.28 24.96 -3.90
C MET A 133 26.39 25.15 -4.95
N GLY A 134 26.70 24.12 -5.73
CA GLY A 134 27.72 24.19 -6.78
C GLY A 134 27.35 25.15 -7.92
N MET A 135 26.09 25.16 -8.35
CA MET A 135 25.60 26.11 -9.35
C MET A 135 25.59 27.55 -8.80
N MET A 136 25.13 27.76 -7.56
CA MET A 136 25.13 29.09 -6.93
C MET A 136 26.54 29.67 -6.82
N ARG A 137 27.52 28.84 -6.43
CA ARG A 137 28.95 29.21 -6.38
C ARG A 137 29.50 29.49 -7.78
N GLY A 138 29.17 28.65 -8.76
CA GLY A 138 29.61 28.81 -10.15
C GLY A 138 29.12 30.12 -10.78
N LEU A 139 27.86 30.48 -10.53
CA LEU A 139 27.25 31.73 -11.00
C LEU A 139 27.77 32.98 -10.28
N SER A 140 28.12 32.86 -8.98
CA SER A 140 28.67 34.00 -8.21
C SER A 140 30.04 34.49 -8.69
N GLY A 141 30.74 33.70 -9.51
CA GLY A 141 32.01 34.08 -10.12
C GLY A 141 31.87 34.83 -11.44
N LEU A 142 30.66 35.01 -11.98
CA LEU A 142 30.44 35.73 -13.23
C LEU A 142 30.14 37.20 -12.97
N ASP A 143 30.98 38.07 -13.49
CA ASP A 143 30.73 39.51 -13.55
C ASP A 143 30.31 39.90 -14.98
N PHE A 144 29.05 40.31 -15.13
CA PHE A 144 28.46 40.71 -16.41
C PHE A 144 28.78 42.15 -16.82
N SER A 145 29.64 42.85 -16.06
CA SER A 145 29.96 44.25 -16.32
C SER A 145 30.84 44.45 -17.55
N ASN A 146 31.71 43.49 -17.91
CA ASN A 146 32.61 43.55 -19.07
C ASN A 146 32.89 42.15 -19.64
N SER A 147 33.11 42.05 -20.96
CA SER A 147 33.40 40.78 -21.65
C SER A 147 34.64 40.06 -21.09
N ASP A 148 35.68 40.80 -20.69
CA ASP A 148 36.90 40.23 -20.11
C ASP A 148 36.64 39.65 -18.70
N ALA A 149 35.76 40.28 -17.92
CA ALA A 149 35.38 39.81 -16.59
C ALA A 149 34.51 38.55 -16.64
N ILE A 150 33.70 38.38 -17.70
CA ILE A 150 32.99 37.13 -17.98
C ILE A 150 33.98 36.01 -18.27
N ILE A 151 35.00 36.25 -19.09
CA ILE A 151 36.02 35.25 -19.45
C ILE A 151 36.82 34.81 -18.22
N GLU A 152 37.15 35.74 -17.31
CA GLU A 152 37.83 35.44 -16.06
C GLU A 152 36.97 34.61 -15.08
N GLY A 153 35.64 34.70 -15.17
CA GLY A 153 34.69 33.92 -14.38
C GLY A 153 34.45 32.48 -14.85
N ILE A 154 34.79 32.14 -16.10
CA ILE A 154 34.55 30.80 -16.69
C ILE A 154 35.19 29.66 -15.86
N PRO A 155 36.45 29.75 -15.40
CA PRO A 155 37.06 28.70 -14.58
C PRO A 155 36.32 28.45 -13.25
N VAL A 156 35.81 29.50 -12.61
CA VAL A 156 35.04 29.40 -11.36
C VAL A 156 33.69 28.73 -11.63
N LEU A 157 33.02 29.10 -12.74
CA LEU A 157 31.80 28.45 -13.19
C LEU A 157 32.01 26.95 -13.44
N LEU A 158 33.07 26.58 -14.19
CA LEU A 158 33.39 25.19 -14.49
C LEU A 158 33.71 24.38 -13.23
N SER A 159 34.40 24.98 -12.26
CA SER A 159 34.68 24.36 -10.96
C SER A 159 33.41 24.10 -10.15
N GLY A 160 32.51 25.10 -10.06
CA GLY A 160 31.21 24.97 -9.39
C GLY A 160 30.31 23.93 -10.05
N MET A 161 30.29 23.89 -11.39
CA MET A 161 29.58 22.87 -12.16
C MET A 161 30.15 21.47 -11.91
N LYS A 162 31.48 21.31 -11.91
CA LYS A 162 32.13 20.02 -11.62
C LYS A 162 31.75 19.50 -10.23
N PHE A 163 31.74 20.37 -9.23
CA PHE A 163 31.28 20.03 -7.89
C PHE A 163 29.79 19.62 -7.90
N ALA A 164 28.93 20.42 -8.51
CA ALA A 164 27.49 20.14 -8.62
C ALA A 164 27.19 18.76 -9.23
N PHE A 165 27.84 18.43 -10.36
CA PHE A 165 27.71 17.12 -10.98
C PHE A 165 28.28 16.01 -10.08
N GLY A 166 29.44 16.24 -9.47
CA GLY A 166 30.09 15.28 -8.60
C GLY A 166 29.24 14.89 -7.38
N THR A 167 28.60 15.86 -6.72
CA THR A 167 27.73 15.60 -5.56
C THR A 167 26.44 14.91 -5.97
N SER A 168 25.85 15.29 -7.11
CA SER A 168 24.64 14.65 -7.64
C SER A 168 24.89 13.17 -7.96
N VAL A 169 26.00 12.86 -8.65
CA VAL A 169 26.36 11.49 -9.01
C VAL A 169 26.62 10.66 -7.76
N ALA A 170 27.35 11.21 -6.77
CA ALA A 170 27.61 10.53 -5.51
C ALA A 170 26.33 10.23 -4.73
N GLY A 171 25.43 11.22 -4.58
CA GLY A 171 24.16 11.05 -3.88
C GLY A 171 23.26 9.98 -4.52
N VAL A 172 23.07 10.06 -5.83
CA VAL A 172 22.23 9.09 -6.57
C VAL A 172 22.85 7.69 -6.56
N SER A 173 24.17 7.59 -6.77
CA SER A 173 24.86 6.29 -6.81
C SER A 173 24.84 5.60 -5.44
N CYS A 174 25.10 6.33 -4.35
CA CYS A 174 24.97 5.80 -2.99
C CYS A 174 23.52 5.42 -2.66
N SER A 175 22.54 6.22 -3.09
CA SER A 175 21.11 5.93 -2.90
C SER A 175 20.68 4.62 -3.58
N ILE A 176 21.03 4.45 -4.86
CA ILE A 176 20.72 3.23 -5.63
C ILE A 176 21.44 2.02 -5.03
N ALA A 177 22.74 2.14 -4.73
CA ALA A 177 23.51 1.06 -4.13
C ALA A 177 22.92 0.63 -2.78
N PHE A 178 22.58 1.59 -1.92
CA PHE A 178 21.97 1.30 -0.62
C PHE A 178 20.61 0.62 -0.78
N ASN A 179 19.72 1.14 -1.62
CA ASN A 179 18.39 0.58 -1.84
C ASN A 179 18.47 -0.85 -2.38
N MET A 180 19.36 -1.10 -3.35
CA MET A 180 19.60 -2.43 -3.91
C MET A 180 20.09 -3.42 -2.85
N LEU A 181 21.10 -3.04 -2.07
CA LEU A 181 21.63 -3.87 -0.98
C LEU A 181 20.57 -4.15 0.10
N ASN A 182 19.79 -3.14 0.46
CA ASN A 182 18.71 -3.26 1.44
C ASN A 182 17.66 -4.27 0.97
N ARG A 183 17.22 -4.18 -0.29
CA ARG A 183 16.21 -5.08 -0.86
C ARG A 183 16.71 -6.52 -1.00
N ILE A 184 17.98 -6.71 -1.37
CA ILE A 184 18.62 -8.03 -1.41
C ILE A 184 18.68 -8.65 -0.01
N LEU A 185 19.09 -7.87 1.00
CA LEU A 185 19.19 -8.36 2.38
C LEU A 185 17.82 -8.64 3.00
N GLN A 186 16.82 -7.80 2.76
CA GLN A 186 15.44 -8.06 3.20
C GLN A 186 14.90 -9.36 2.59
N GLY A 187 15.02 -9.53 1.26
CA GLY A 187 14.61 -10.77 0.60
C GLY A 187 15.37 -12.00 1.10
N SER A 188 16.66 -11.86 1.40
CA SER A 188 17.44 -12.94 2.03
C SER A 188 17.02 -13.23 3.47
N SER A 189 16.51 -12.24 4.20
CA SER A 189 16.02 -12.38 5.57
C SER A 189 14.67 -13.06 5.60
N TYR A 190 13.71 -12.64 4.75
CA TYR A 190 12.40 -13.28 4.63
C TYR A 190 12.52 -14.78 4.33
N ARG A 191 13.30 -15.14 3.31
CA ARG A 191 13.58 -16.56 3.03
C ARG A 191 14.20 -17.30 4.21
N ALA A 192 15.12 -16.67 4.94
CA ALA A 192 15.75 -17.31 6.10
C ALA A 192 14.80 -17.48 7.30
N ILE A 193 13.73 -16.67 7.39
CA ILE A 193 12.66 -16.82 8.38
C ILE A 193 11.77 -17.98 7.97
N ASP A 194 11.29 -17.99 6.72
CA ASP A 194 10.45 -19.08 6.17
C ASP A 194 11.15 -20.44 6.30
N ASP A 195 12.39 -20.53 5.81
CA ASP A 195 13.21 -21.75 5.90
C ASP A 195 13.38 -22.18 7.37
N PHE A 196 13.50 -21.22 8.29
CA PHE A 196 13.65 -21.51 9.72
C PHE A 196 12.36 -22.05 10.32
N VAL A 197 11.23 -21.39 10.05
CA VAL A 197 9.91 -21.76 10.54
C VAL A 197 9.53 -23.16 10.05
N GLU A 198 9.73 -23.45 8.76
CA GLU A 198 9.49 -24.76 8.17
C GLU A 198 10.38 -25.82 8.81
N CYS A 199 11.69 -25.57 8.88
CA CYS A 199 12.65 -26.51 9.47
C CYS A 199 12.40 -26.75 10.96
N PHE A 200 12.01 -25.72 11.71
CA PHE A 200 11.71 -25.83 13.13
C PHE A 200 10.41 -26.62 13.37
N THR A 201 9.36 -26.32 12.61
CA THR A 201 8.07 -27.02 12.71
C THR A 201 8.21 -28.50 12.33
N THR A 202 9.02 -28.82 11.32
CA THR A 202 9.20 -30.21 10.87
C THR A 202 10.11 -31.03 11.80
N LEU A 203 11.18 -30.43 12.35
CA LEU A 203 12.21 -31.17 13.10
C LEU A 203 12.05 -31.09 14.63
N ALA A 204 11.61 -29.96 15.18
CA ALA A 204 11.58 -29.72 16.62
C ALA A 204 10.20 -29.88 17.23
N MET A 205 9.15 -29.60 16.47
CA MET A 205 7.76 -29.59 16.96
C MET A 205 6.90 -30.45 16.05
N GLN A 206 7.03 -31.78 16.15
CA GLN A 206 6.08 -32.69 15.51
C GLN A 206 4.68 -32.26 15.95
N ARG A 207 3.82 -31.91 14.99
CA ARG A 207 2.45 -31.44 15.25
C ARG A 207 1.83 -32.35 16.32
N PRO A 208 1.23 -31.80 17.40
CA PRO A 208 0.36 -32.62 18.22
C PRO A 208 -0.63 -33.27 17.27
N LEU A 209 -0.81 -34.59 17.43
CA LEU A 209 -1.72 -35.43 16.68
C LEU A 209 -2.99 -34.63 16.35
N ASP A 210 -3.47 -34.77 15.10
CA ASP A 210 -4.75 -34.21 14.66
C ASP A 210 -5.81 -34.42 15.75
N ASN A 211 -6.72 -33.45 15.94
CA ASN A 211 -7.77 -33.53 16.98
C ASN A 211 -8.52 -34.88 16.91
N ASP A 212 -8.67 -35.39 15.68
CA ASP A 212 -9.25 -36.69 15.36
C ASP A 212 -8.43 -37.89 15.86
N VAL A 213 -7.10 -37.84 15.79
CA VAL A 213 -6.24 -38.95 16.25
C VAL A 213 -6.06 -38.91 17.78
N GLN A 214 -6.06 -37.72 18.39
CA GLN A 214 -6.10 -37.56 19.84
C GLN A 214 -7.42 -38.11 20.41
N LEU A 215 -8.53 -37.88 19.71
CA LEU A 215 -9.83 -38.47 19.99
C LEU A 215 -9.80 -40.00 19.79
N ILE A 216 -9.13 -40.52 18.74
CA ILE A 216 -9.00 -41.98 18.51
C ILE A 216 -8.18 -42.67 19.61
N CYS A 217 -7.07 -42.08 20.06
CA CYS A 217 -6.29 -42.62 21.19
C CYS A 217 -7.07 -42.56 22.52
N GLN A 218 -7.80 -41.47 22.80
CA GLN A 218 -8.70 -41.40 23.96
C GLN A 218 -9.86 -42.39 23.90
N ASN A 219 -10.39 -42.67 22.70
CA ASN A 219 -11.42 -43.68 22.49
C ASN A 219 -10.88 -45.11 22.61
N GLN A 220 -9.63 -45.36 22.22
CA GLN A 220 -9.00 -46.68 22.42
C GLN A 220 -8.72 -46.97 23.89
N ASP A 221 -8.29 -45.97 24.67
CA ASP A 221 -8.09 -46.09 26.12
C ASP A 221 -9.44 -46.17 26.86
N SER A 222 -10.46 -45.42 26.41
CA SER A 222 -11.84 -45.57 26.88
C SER A 222 -12.41 -46.96 26.56
N ASN A 223 -12.08 -47.57 25.41
CA ASN A 223 -12.52 -48.93 25.07
C ASN A 223 -11.88 -50.01 25.96
N HIS A 224 -10.64 -49.81 26.41
CA HIS A 224 -9.99 -50.70 27.37
C HIS A 224 -10.53 -50.52 28.80
N MET A 225 -10.98 -49.30 29.15
CA MET A 225 -11.68 -49.02 30.40
C MET A 225 -13.16 -49.45 30.37
N LEU A 226 -13.79 -49.48 29.18
CA LEU A 226 -15.15 -49.96 28.93
C LEU A 226 -15.28 -51.49 29.09
N ALA A 227 -14.22 -52.24 28.81
CA ALA A 227 -14.18 -53.68 29.10
C ALA A 227 -14.29 -53.99 30.62
N ASN A 228 -13.79 -53.08 31.47
CA ASN A 228 -13.93 -53.18 32.93
C ASN A 228 -15.19 -52.48 33.48
N LEU A 229 -15.94 -51.74 32.66
CA LEU A 229 -17.21 -51.09 33.04
C LEU A 229 -18.42 -52.02 32.94
N SER A 230 -18.27 -53.21 32.34
CA SER A 230 -19.30 -54.26 32.31
C SER A 230 -19.61 -54.85 33.69
N GLU A 231 -18.77 -54.60 34.70
CA GLU A 231 -18.86 -55.23 36.02
C GLU A 231 -19.40 -54.28 37.12
N VAL A 232 -19.57 -52.97 36.84
CA VAL A 232 -19.90 -51.95 37.86
C VAL A 232 -21.20 -51.17 37.59
N LEU A 233 -21.97 -51.49 36.55
CA LEU A 233 -23.18 -50.72 36.21
C LEU A 233 -24.48 -51.53 36.23
N PRO A 234 -25.15 -51.56 37.40
CA PRO A 234 -26.62 -51.48 37.42
C PRO A 234 -27.22 -50.25 38.14
N ALA A 235 -26.45 -49.33 38.74
CA ALA A 235 -27.01 -48.41 39.76
C ALA A 235 -26.88 -46.88 39.55
N THR A 236 -26.34 -46.37 38.43
CA THR A 236 -26.02 -44.92 38.31
C THR A 236 -26.50 -44.23 37.02
N VAL A 237 -27.32 -44.91 36.21
CA VAL A 237 -27.94 -44.32 35.00
C VAL A 237 -29.22 -43.53 35.34
N GLU A 238 -29.74 -43.67 36.56
CA GLU A 238 -31.04 -43.17 37.05
C GLU A 238 -31.21 -41.64 37.05
N GLY A 239 -30.13 -40.85 36.99
CA GLY A 239 -30.23 -39.38 37.10
C GLY A 239 -29.21 -38.55 36.32
N SER A 240 -28.20 -39.17 35.71
CA SER A 240 -27.08 -38.47 35.10
C SER A 240 -27.37 -38.00 33.67
N ILE A 241 -28.00 -38.83 32.84
CA ILE A 241 -28.25 -38.53 31.42
C ILE A 241 -29.37 -37.49 31.26
N THR A 242 -30.49 -37.65 31.97
CA THR A 242 -31.66 -36.75 31.88
C THR A 242 -31.37 -35.36 32.46
N ARG A 243 -30.61 -35.31 33.57
CA ARG A 243 -30.21 -34.05 34.22
C ARG A 243 -29.07 -33.34 33.48
N ALA A 244 -28.25 -34.06 32.72
CA ALA A 244 -27.22 -33.48 31.85
C ALA A 244 -27.78 -32.94 30.52
N MET A 245 -28.88 -33.50 30.00
CA MET A 245 -29.42 -33.13 28.67
C MET A 245 -30.44 -31.98 28.68
N SER A 246 -31.20 -31.78 29.77
CA SER A 246 -32.11 -30.62 29.89
C SER A 246 -31.39 -29.26 29.77
N PRO A 247 -30.21 -29.05 30.40
CA PRO A 247 -29.43 -27.84 30.22
C PRO A 247 -28.89 -27.68 28.79
N VAL A 248 -28.52 -28.77 28.12
CA VAL A 248 -27.98 -28.75 26.74
C VAL A 248 -29.05 -28.31 25.74
N ALA A 249 -30.28 -28.83 25.87
CA ALA A 249 -31.40 -28.42 25.02
C ALA A 249 -31.75 -26.94 25.21
N LYS A 250 -31.82 -26.46 26.47
CA LYS A 250 -32.06 -25.04 26.77
C LYS A 250 -30.89 -24.13 26.35
N ALA A 251 -29.65 -24.60 26.49
CA ALA A 251 -28.47 -23.85 26.07
C ALA A 251 -28.39 -23.76 24.54
N MET A 252 -28.75 -24.83 23.82
CA MET A 252 -28.87 -24.82 22.36
C MET A 252 -29.98 -23.90 21.88
N ASP A 253 -31.14 -23.91 22.52
CA ASP A 253 -32.27 -23.03 22.15
C ASP A 253 -31.94 -21.54 22.38
N ASN A 254 -31.34 -21.22 23.53
CA ASN A 254 -30.83 -19.89 23.82
C ASN A 254 -29.67 -19.48 22.90
N PHE A 255 -28.80 -20.41 22.53
CA PHE A 255 -27.70 -20.17 21.60
C PHE A 255 -28.22 -19.94 20.18
N LEU A 256 -29.18 -20.74 19.71
CA LEU A 256 -29.80 -20.56 18.41
C LEU A 256 -30.55 -19.23 18.34
N VAL A 257 -31.41 -18.92 19.31
CA VAL A 257 -32.16 -17.66 19.25
C VAL A 257 -31.23 -16.45 19.43
N GLY A 258 -30.23 -16.55 20.32
CA GLY A 258 -29.30 -15.47 20.65
C GLY A 258 -28.24 -15.22 19.59
N ALA A 259 -27.48 -16.25 19.20
CA ALA A 259 -26.42 -16.13 18.20
C ALA A 259 -26.99 -15.75 16.83
N THR A 260 -28.16 -16.28 16.48
CA THR A 260 -28.74 -16.07 15.16
C THR A 260 -29.37 -14.68 15.01
N ARG A 261 -30.04 -14.16 16.06
CA ARG A 261 -30.46 -12.75 16.08
C ARG A 261 -29.25 -11.81 16.03
N ALA A 262 -28.23 -12.08 16.85
CA ALA A 262 -27.04 -11.23 16.89
C ALA A 262 -26.28 -11.21 15.55
N GLN A 263 -26.26 -12.33 14.82
CA GLN A 263 -25.58 -12.43 13.54
C GLN A 263 -26.37 -11.75 12.41
N VAL A 264 -27.70 -11.90 12.36
CA VAL A 264 -28.56 -11.18 11.41
C VAL A 264 -28.50 -9.67 11.64
N ASP A 265 -28.57 -9.24 12.89
CA ASP A 265 -28.49 -7.82 13.28
C ASP A 265 -27.09 -7.25 12.99
N GLY A 266 -26.04 -8.06 13.18
CA GLY A 266 -24.66 -7.73 12.83
C GLY A 266 -24.45 -7.53 11.32
N VAL A 267 -24.96 -8.45 10.49
CA VAL A 267 -24.88 -8.33 9.02
C VAL A 267 -25.66 -7.11 8.53
N GLY A 268 -26.87 -6.87 9.06
CA GLY A 268 -27.65 -5.66 8.76
C GLY A 268 -26.90 -4.38 9.08
N ARG A 269 -26.21 -4.34 10.23
CA ARG A 269 -25.33 -3.23 10.63
C ARG A 269 -24.14 -3.03 9.70
N ILE A 270 -23.46 -4.11 9.31
CA ILE A 270 -22.29 -4.05 8.43
C ILE A 270 -22.69 -3.54 7.04
N VAL A 271 -23.77 -4.08 6.47
CA VAL A 271 -24.29 -3.62 5.17
C VAL A 271 -24.74 -2.17 5.24
N GLY A 272 -25.49 -1.79 6.28
CA GLY A 272 -25.93 -0.41 6.49
C GLY A 272 -24.76 0.57 6.60
N ASN A 273 -23.77 0.25 7.43
CA ASN A 273 -22.57 1.07 7.58
C ASN A 273 -21.77 1.15 6.28
N PHE A 274 -21.62 0.04 5.54
CA PHE A 274 -20.88 0.01 4.29
C PHE A 274 -21.55 0.87 3.21
N VAL A 275 -22.87 0.75 3.04
CA VAL A 275 -23.65 1.57 2.10
C VAL A 275 -23.57 3.05 2.47
N GLN A 276 -23.66 3.38 3.77
CA GLN A 276 -23.54 4.75 4.25
C GLN A 276 -22.15 5.33 4.00
N GLN A 277 -21.09 4.57 4.33
CA GLN A 277 -19.70 5.01 4.14
C GLN A 277 -19.36 5.18 2.66
N MET A 278 -19.88 4.30 1.80
CA MET A 278 -19.73 4.40 0.35
C MET A 278 -20.47 5.62 -0.21
N ASN A 279 -21.73 5.86 0.20
CA ASN A 279 -22.47 7.06 -0.22
C ASN A 279 -21.75 8.34 0.18
N MET A 280 -21.23 8.41 1.41
CA MET A 280 -20.44 9.56 1.86
C MET A 280 -19.15 9.72 1.04
N SER A 281 -18.37 8.64 0.89
CA SER A 281 -17.10 8.69 0.17
C SER A 281 -17.26 8.99 -1.33
N LEU A 282 -18.28 8.43 -1.98
CA LEU A 282 -18.58 8.70 -3.38
C LEU A 282 -19.08 10.13 -3.55
N ASN A 283 -20.01 10.57 -2.70
CA ASN A 283 -20.52 11.95 -2.75
C ASN A 283 -19.40 12.99 -2.59
N ASP A 284 -18.47 12.78 -1.65
CA ASP A 284 -17.33 13.68 -1.46
C ASP A 284 -16.42 13.70 -2.70
N GLN A 285 -16.12 12.54 -3.27
CA GLN A 285 -15.32 12.44 -4.50
C GLN A 285 -16.02 13.10 -5.71
N PHE A 286 -17.35 13.05 -5.83
CA PHE A 286 -18.08 13.75 -6.88
C PHE A 286 -18.12 15.25 -6.69
N MET A 287 -18.28 15.71 -5.46
CA MET A 287 -18.22 17.13 -5.16
C MET A 287 -16.83 17.69 -5.48
N GLU A 288 -15.78 16.94 -5.20
CA GLU A 288 -14.40 17.32 -5.53
C GLU A 288 -14.12 17.26 -7.04
N LEU A 289 -14.64 16.24 -7.74
CA LEU A 289 -14.60 16.17 -9.20
C LEU A 289 -15.35 17.34 -9.85
N GLY A 290 -16.56 17.66 -9.38
CA GLY A 290 -17.35 18.79 -9.88
C GLY A 290 -16.66 20.13 -9.65
N ARG A 291 -15.99 20.29 -8.49
CA ARG A 291 -15.22 21.49 -8.17
C ARG A 291 -14.00 21.64 -9.07
N THR A 292 -13.19 20.59 -9.20
CA THR A 292 -12.00 20.59 -10.08
C THR A 292 -12.38 20.82 -11.54
N MET A 293 -13.48 20.24 -12.00
CA MET A 293 -14.04 20.48 -13.33
C MET A 293 -14.42 21.95 -13.54
N THR A 294 -15.05 22.57 -12.54
CA THR A 294 -15.42 23.99 -12.58
C THR A 294 -14.18 24.89 -12.59
N GLU A 295 -13.18 24.58 -11.78
CA GLU A 295 -11.89 25.30 -11.76
C GLU A 295 -11.15 25.18 -13.10
N ILE A 296 -11.13 24.00 -13.71
CA ILE A 296 -10.54 23.79 -15.05
C ILE A 296 -11.30 24.60 -16.10
N ASN A 297 -12.63 24.62 -16.06
CA ASN A 297 -13.44 25.38 -17.00
C ASN A 297 -13.15 26.89 -16.89
N GLN A 298 -13.08 27.42 -15.67
CA GLN A 298 -12.74 28.82 -15.40
C GLN A 298 -11.32 29.15 -15.88
N ASN A 299 -10.34 28.32 -15.54
CA ASN A 299 -8.95 28.51 -15.98
C ASN A 299 -8.81 28.45 -17.50
N GLN A 300 -9.54 27.57 -18.18
CA GLN A 300 -9.57 27.54 -19.65
C GLN A 300 -10.16 28.83 -20.24
N GLN A 301 -11.28 29.33 -19.71
CA GLN A 301 -11.88 30.58 -20.19
C GLN A 301 -10.92 31.77 -20.00
N LEU A 302 -10.26 31.86 -18.83
CA LEU A 302 -9.24 32.88 -18.57
C LEU A 302 -8.05 32.77 -19.52
N THR A 303 -7.58 31.56 -19.78
CA THR A 303 -6.48 31.30 -20.72
C THR A 303 -6.88 31.72 -22.15
N MET A 304 -8.10 31.41 -22.57
CA MET A 304 -8.62 31.82 -23.88
C MET A 304 -8.69 33.34 -24.02
N GLU A 305 -9.15 34.05 -22.99
CA GLU A 305 -9.20 35.50 -22.98
C GLU A 305 -7.80 36.13 -23.03
N GLN A 306 -6.83 35.59 -22.26
CA GLN A 306 -5.44 36.04 -22.30
C GLN A 306 -4.78 35.82 -23.67
N VAL A 307 -5.04 34.67 -24.31
CA VAL A 307 -4.57 34.40 -25.67
C VAL A 307 -5.19 35.39 -26.66
N ARG A 308 -6.48 35.68 -26.52
CA ARG A 308 -7.19 36.66 -27.37
C ARG A 308 -6.62 38.07 -27.23
N GLN A 309 -6.31 38.50 -26.00
CA GLN A 309 -5.66 39.78 -25.73
C GLN A 309 -4.23 39.83 -26.30
N SER A 310 -3.46 38.75 -26.14
CA SER A 310 -2.12 38.64 -26.72
C SER A 310 -2.14 38.72 -28.25
N MET A 311 -3.16 38.15 -28.89
CA MET A 311 -3.38 38.28 -30.34
C MET A 311 -3.73 39.71 -30.76
N ALA A 312 -4.57 40.41 -29.99
CA ALA A 312 -4.90 41.80 -30.27
C ALA A 312 -3.65 42.69 -30.19
N ALA A 313 -2.79 42.47 -29.18
CA ALA A 313 -1.51 43.17 -29.05
C ALA A 313 -0.53 42.82 -30.19
N ALA A 314 -0.44 41.55 -30.57
CA ALA A 314 0.41 41.12 -31.69
C ALA A 314 -0.04 41.73 -33.02
N ASN A 315 -1.35 41.80 -33.27
CA ASN A 315 -1.91 42.47 -34.46
C ASN A 315 -1.58 43.96 -34.49
N ALA A 316 -1.65 44.65 -33.34
CA ALA A 316 -1.27 46.06 -33.24
C ALA A 316 0.22 46.27 -33.57
N ILE A 317 1.11 45.44 -33.01
CA ILE A 317 2.55 45.48 -33.31
C ILE A 317 2.81 45.26 -34.81
N LEU A 318 2.07 44.35 -35.45
CA LEU A 318 2.21 44.07 -36.87
C LEU A 318 1.78 45.27 -37.73
N GLY A 319 0.72 45.96 -37.33
CA GLY A 319 0.28 47.22 -37.93
C GLY A 319 1.33 48.32 -37.78
N ASP A 320 1.86 48.52 -36.57
CA ASP A 320 2.91 49.50 -36.29
C ASP A 320 4.19 49.22 -37.11
N ALA A 321 4.56 47.94 -37.25
CA ALA A 321 5.73 47.54 -38.02
C ALA A 321 5.54 47.78 -39.53
N GLN A 322 4.33 47.59 -40.07
CA GLN A 322 3.99 47.96 -41.45
C GLN A 322 4.00 49.48 -41.66
N GLN A 323 3.52 50.24 -40.68
CA GLN A 323 3.56 51.69 -40.72
C GLN A 323 5.00 52.22 -40.67
N LEU A 324 5.85 51.67 -39.79
CA LEU A 324 7.28 51.97 -39.73
C LEU A 324 7.99 51.64 -41.06
N HIS A 325 7.62 50.55 -41.72
CA HIS A 325 8.14 50.22 -43.05
C HIS A 325 7.79 51.28 -44.09
N THR A 326 6.53 51.73 -44.09
CA THR A 326 6.05 52.77 -45.00
C THR A 326 6.76 54.11 -44.76
N ILE A 327 6.93 54.50 -43.49
CA ILE A 327 7.66 55.71 -43.11
C ILE A 327 9.13 55.60 -43.53
N SER A 328 9.77 54.44 -43.32
CA SER A 328 11.18 54.25 -43.69
C SER A 328 11.40 54.32 -45.21
N ALA A 329 10.43 53.83 -46.01
CA ALA A 329 10.46 53.97 -47.47
C ALA A 329 10.27 55.43 -47.91
N ASP A 330 9.41 56.19 -47.23
CA ASP A 330 9.20 57.61 -47.50
C ASP A 330 10.43 58.46 -47.12
N VAL A 331 11.08 58.15 -45.99
CA VAL A 331 12.35 58.76 -45.57
C VAL A 331 13.44 58.49 -46.60
N LEU A 332 13.55 57.27 -47.11
CA LEU A 332 14.52 56.92 -48.17
C LEU A 332 14.29 57.76 -49.42
N THR A 333 13.03 57.92 -49.84
CA THR A 333 12.66 58.71 -51.02
C THR A 333 13.00 60.20 -50.84
N HIS A 334 12.71 60.76 -49.66
CA HIS A 334 13.10 62.14 -49.34
C HIS A 334 14.61 62.33 -49.26
N PHE A 335 15.34 61.33 -48.77
CA PHE A 335 16.80 61.37 -48.67
C PHE A 335 17.46 61.29 -50.05
N GLU A 336 16.94 60.44 -50.95
CA GLU A 336 17.32 60.38 -52.37
C GLU A 336 17.10 61.73 -53.05
N HIS A 337 15.95 62.37 -52.82
CA HIS A 337 15.65 63.70 -53.36
C HIS A 337 16.60 64.78 -52.81
N TYR A 338 16.88 64.76 -51.51
CA TYR A 338 17.80 65.70 -50.85
C TYR A 338 19.23 65.57 -51.39
N ILE A 339 19.72 64.33 -51.60
CA ILE A 339 21.03 64.09 -52.21
C ILE A 339 21.05 64.57 -53.66
N SER A 340 19.98 64.33 -54.42
CA SER A 340 19.85 64.81 -55.79
C SER A 340 19.99 66.34 -55.87
N GLU A 341 19.24 67.10 -55.06
CA GLU A 341 19.33 68.57 -55.03
C GLU A 341 20.71 69.08 -54.58
N LEU A 342 21.33 68.42 -53.59
CA LEU A 342 22.67 68.78 -53.10
C LEU A 342 23.77 68.51 -54.12
N SER A 343 23.66 67.41 -54.87
CA SER A 343 24.60 67.06 -55.94
C SER A 343 24.56 68.07 -57.09
N GLU A 344 23.38 68.60 -57.43
CA GLU A 344 23.22 69.68 -58.41
C GLU A 344 23.82 71.00 -57.91
N ALA A 345 23.68 71.30 -56.61
CA ALA A 345 24.18 72.53 -55.99
C ALA A 345 25.71 72.54 -55.75
N ARG A 346 26.34 71.37 -55.55
CA ARG A 346 27.71 71.23 -55.05
C ARG A 346 28.58 70.35 -55.98
N ARG A 347 28.63 70.70 -57.25
CA ARG A 347 29.32 69.98 -58.36
C ARG A 347 30.87 69.86 -58.26
N ARG A 348 31.47 69.93 -57.06
CA ARG A 348 32.94 70.12 -56.89
C ARG A 348 33.61 69.39 -55.71
N ASP A 349 32.90 68.55 -54.96
CA ASP A 349 33.43 67.91 -53.74
C ASP A 349 33.25 66.38 -53.83
N GLU A 350 34.22 65.68 -54.45
CA GLU A 350 34.18 64.22 -54.72
C GLU A 350 33.96 63.37 -53.45
N ASN A 351 34.44 63.84 -52.31
CA ASN A 351 34.29 63.15 -51.02
C ASN A 351 32.84 63.10 -50.53
N PHE A 352 32.01 64.07 -50.93
CA PHE A 352 30.61 64.15 -50.55
C PHE A 352 29.76 63.13 -51.31
N GLU A 353 29.95 62.99 -52.63
CA GLU A 353 29.25 61.97 -53.43
C GLU A 353 29.56 60.55 -52.94
N GLN A 354 30.82 60.28 -52.58
CA GLN A 354 31.24 58.98 -52.07
C GLN A 354 30.58 58.65 -50.71
N SER A 355 30.50 59.64 -49.82
CA SER A 355 29.84 59.49 -48.51
C SER A 355 28.31 59.35 -48.64
N ALA A 356 27.70 60.12 -49.56
CA ALA A 356 26.28 60.08 -49.86
C ALA A 356 25.86 58.74 -50.48
N SER A 357 26.65 58.22 -51.42
CA SER A 357 26.45 56.90 -52.04
C SER A 357 26.57 55.78 -51.02
N SER A 358 27.58 55.82 -50.13
CA SER A 358 27.76 54.80 -49.08
C SER A 358 26.60 54.81 -48.07
N LEU A 359 26.09 55.98 -47.70
CA LEU A 359 24.94 56.10 -46.80
C LEU A 359 23.64 55.59 -47.46
N LEU A 360 23.43 55.87 -48.75
CA LEU A 360 22.31 55.33 -49.52
C LEU A 360 22.37 53.81 -49.62
N GLU A 361 23.54 53.25 -49.89
CA GLU A 361 23.75 51.80 -49.96
C GLU A 361 23.43 51.14 -48.61
N MET A 362 23.93 51.70 -47.51
CA MET A 362 23.63 51.22 -46.15
C MET A 362 22.14 51.35 -45.78
N MET A 363 21.47 52.42 -46.20
CA MET A 363 20.03 52.62 -46.02
C MET A 363 19.19 51.63 -46.85
N GLN A 364 19.61 51.35 -48.09
CA GLN A 364 18.95 50.35 -48.94
C GLN A 364 19.12 48.94 -48.38
N GLU A 365 20.32 48.61 -47.89
CA GLU A 365 20.60 47.33 -47.23
C GLU A 365 19.79 47.16 -45.94
N MET A 366 19.71 48.20 -45.11
CA MET A 366 18.88 48.24 -43.91
C MET A 366 17.38 48.06 -44.23
N ASN A 367 16.87 48.69 -45.29
CA ASN A 367 15.47 48.53 -45.71
C ASN A 367 15.20 47.10 -46.23
N ALA A 368 16.14 46.51 -46.97
CA ALA A 368 16.04 45.12 -47.43
C ALA A 368 16.02 44.13 -46.24
N GLU A 369 16.85 44.38 -45.22
CA GLU A 369 16.88 43.58 -43.99
C GLU A 369 15.59 43.74 -43.17
N GLN A 370 15.08 44.97 -43.05
CA GLN A 370 13.80 45.25 -42.38
C GLN A 370 12.62 44.56 -43.09
N GLN A 371 12.59 44.53 -44.43
CA GLN A 371 11.58 43.79 -45.20
C GLN A 371 11.65 42.28 -44.93
N LYS A 372 12.86 41.73 -44.81
CA LYS A 372 13.07 40.31 -44.49
C LYS A 372 12.54 39.97 -43.10
N LEU A 373 12.86 40.79 -42.10
CA LEU A 373 12.36 40.63 -40.73
C LEU A 373 10.83 40.73 -40.66
N LEU A 374 10.23 41.71 -41.35
CA LEU A 374 8.77 41.84 -41.43
C LEU A 374 8.08 40.63 -42.04
N LYS A 375 8.64 40.07 -43.13
CA LYS A 375 8.12 38.84 -43.73
C LYS A 375 8.19 37.67 -42.76
N GLN A 376 9.29 37.54 -42.02
CA GLN A 376 9.47 36.46 -41.04
C GLN A 376 8.50 36.61 -39.86
N VAL A 377 8.33 37.83 -39.33
CA VAL A 377 7.35 38.12 -38.26
C VAL A 377 5.93 37.82 -38.73
N THR A 378 5.55 38.27 -39.93
CA THR A 378 4.22 38.02 -40.51
C THR A 378 3.95 36.52 -40.69
N ALA A 379 4.92 35.76 -41.21
CA ALA A 379 4.80 34.32 -41.36
C ALA A 379 4.67 33.60 -40.01
N SER A 380 5.48 33.98 -39.01
CA SER A 380 5.42 33.42 -37.66
C SER A 380 4.09 33.72 -36.97
N HIS A 381 3.55 34.92 -37.17
CA HIS A 381 2.26 35.33 -36.64
C HIS A 381 1.11 34.54 -37.27
N GLN A 382 1.16 34.31 -38.58
CA GLN A 382 0.14 33.53 -39.28
C GLN A 382 0.16 32.05 -38.85
N GLN A 383 1.34 31.49 -38.59
CA GLN A 383 1.48 30.15 -38.01
C GLN A 383 0.98 30.08 -36.57
N LEU A 384 1.20 31.12 -35.77
CA LEU A 384 0.67 31.22 -34.41
C LEU A 384 -0.88 31.25 -34.44
N LEU A 385 -1.48 32.02 -35.34
CA LEU A 385 -2.93 32.10 -35.52
C LEU A 385 -3.55 30.74 -35.89
N SER A 386 -2.96 30.02 -36.85
CA SER A 386 -3.47 28.70 -37.24
C SER A 386 -3.34 27.69 -36.12
N SER A 387 -2.23 27.70 -35.38
CA SER A 387 -2.00 26.82 -34.22
C SER A 387 -2.99 27.11 -33.09
N MET A 388 -3.29 28.39 -32.84
CA MET A 388 -4.27 28.79 -31.82
C MET A 388 -5.69 28.42 -32.21
N ASN A 389 -6.09 28.63 -33.47
CA ASN A 389 -7.41 28.20 -33.94
C ASN A 389 -7.60 26.69 -33.83
N ALA A 390 -6.56 25.90 -34.14
CA ALA A 390 -6.57 24.46 -33.93
C ALA A 390 -6.67 24.10 -32.45
N PHE A 391 -5.88 24.75 -31.58
CA PHE A 391 -5.92 24.55 -30.14
C PHE A 391 -7.29 24.86 -29.53
N THR A 392 -7.93 25.97 -29.92
CA THR A 392 -9.28 26.32 -29.45
C THR A 392 -10.32 25.29 -29.88
N ALA A 393 -10.26 24.84 -31.15
CA ALA A 393 -11.17 23.81 -31.64
C ALA A 393 -10.98 22.46 -30.93
N ASP A 394 -9.74 22.10 -30.60
CA ASP A 394 -9.44 20.88 -29.85
C ASP A 394 -9.84 21.00 -28.37
N ALA A 395 -9.67 22.18 -27.76
CA ALA A 395 -10.12 22.46 -26.41
C ALA A 395 -11.65 22.38 -26.28
N GLU A 396 -12.40 22.92 -27.25
CA GLU A 396 -13.87 22.81 -27.30
C GLU A 396 -14.32 21.35 -27.42
N LYS A 397 -13.68 20.57 -28.31
CA LYS A 397 -13.96 19.12 -28.44
C LYS A 397 -13.63 18.35 -27.18
N ALA A 398 -12.52 18.66 -26.51
CA ALA A 398 -12.14 18.05 -25.26
C ALA A 398 -13.17 18.34 -24.16
N MET A 399 -13.65 19.57 -24.08
CA MET A 399 -14.72 19.96 -23.15
C MET A 399 -16.04 19.24 -23.41
N THR A 400 -16.48 19.15 -24.67
CA THR A 400 -17.72 18.44 -25.01
C THR A 400 -17.61 16.96 -24.66
N ARG A 401 -16.47 16.33 -24.96
CA ARG A 401 -16.20 14.93 -24.57
C ARG A 401 -16.21 14.77 -23.06
N MET A 402 -15.56 15.66 -22.32
CA MET A 402 -15.47 15.60 -20.87
C MET A 402 -16.84 15.76 -20.21
N ASN A 403 -17.68 16.69 -20.68
CA ASN A 403 -19.06 16.85 -20.21
C ASN A 403 -19.91 15.60 -20.50
N HIS A 404 -19.81 15.05 -21.72
CA HIS A 404 -20.52 13.82 -22.07
C HIS A 404 -20.07 12.64 -21.20
N ASN A 405 -18.76 12.45 -21.03
CA ASN A 405 -18.20 11.39 -20.20
C ASN A 405 -18.57 11.55 -18.73
N SER A 406 -18.63 12.78 -18.22
CA SER A 406 -19.08 13.07 -16.85
C SER A 406 -20.54 12.70 -16.64
N SER A 407 -21.40 12.98 -17.62
CA SER A 407 -22.82 12.57 -17.59
C SER A 407 -22.97 11.05 -17.58
N VAL A 408 -22.26 10.36 -18.48
CA VAL A 408 -22.29 8.88 -18.57
C VAL A 408 -21.73 8.24 -17.31
N THR A 409 -20.68 8.82 -16.72
CA THR A 409 -20.11 8.35 -15.45
C THR A 409 -21.14 8.46 -14.33
N GLY A 410 -21.84 9.59 -14.23
CA GLY A 410 -22.95 9.78 -13.27
C GLY A 410 -24.03 8.71 -13.39
N GLU A 411 -24.45 8.41 -14.62
CA GLU A 411 -25.48 7.41 -14.91
C GLU A 411 -25.04 5.98 -14.52
N HIS A 412 -23.78 5.62 -14.77
CA HIS A 412 -23.22 4.34 -14.35
C HIS A 412 -23.13 4.20 -12.82
N LEU A 413 -22.88 5.29 -12.09
CA LEU A 413 -22.80 5.26 -10.63
C LEU A 413 -24.16 5.06 -9.98
N ASP A 414 -25.19 5.71 -10.50
CA ASP A 414 -26.57 5.46 -10.06
C ASP A 414 -26.93 3.98 -10.26
N GLN A 415 -26.47 3.39 -11.37
CA GLN A 415 -26.67 1.97 -11.66
C GLN A 415 -25.88 1.06 -10.71
N VAL A 416 -24.65 1.42 -10.35
CA VAL A 416 -23.83 0.70 -9.36
C VAL A 416 -24.45 0.81 -7.96
N ALA A 417 -24.91 2.00 -7.56
CA ALA A 417 -25.56 2.24 -6.28
C ALA A 417 -26.86 1.42 -6.16
N ALA A 418 -27.68 1.39 -7.22
CA ALA A 418 -28.89 0.58 -7.27
C ALA A 418 -28.57 -0.93 -7.18
N SER A 419 -27.55 -1.38 -7.90
CA SER A 419 -27.11 -2.79 -7.90
C SER A 419 -26.53 -3.24 -6.56
N MET A 420 -25.75 -2.38 -5.89
CA MET A 420 -25.22 -2.64 -4.54
C MET A 420 -26.32 -2.66 -3.47
N SER A 421 -27.31 -1.76 -3.56
CA SER A 421 -28.48 -1.78 -2.70
C SER A 421 -29.27 -3.09 -2.84
N SER A 422 -29.50 -3.51 -4.10
CA SER A 422 -30.14 -4.79 -4.40
C SER A 422 -29.33 -5.98 -3.88
N ALA A 423 -28.00 -5.97 -4.04
CA ALA A 423 -27.12 -7.03 -3.53
C ALA A 423 -27.14 -7.09 -1.99
N GLY A 424 -27.19 -5.94 -1.32
CA GLY A 424 -27.35 -5.85 0.13
C GLY A 424 -28.67 -6.44 0.61
N GLN A 425 -29.78 -6.15 -0.09
CA GLN A 425 -31.08 -6.76 0.20
C GLN A 425 -31.05 -8.28 -0.02
N GLN A 426 -30.48 -8.76 -1.13
CA GLN A 426 -30.35 -10.19 -1.40
C GLN A 426 -29.48 -10.91 -0.36
N LEU A 427 -28.38 -10.31 0.08
CA LEU A 427 -27.53 -10.87 1.12
C LEU A 427 -28.27 -10.97 2.46
N SER A 428 -28.99 -9.91 2.83
CA SER A 428 -29.85 -9.91 4.03
C SER A 428 -30.91 -11.01 3.96
N GLN A 429 -31.59 -11.13 2.82
CA GLN A 429 -32.63 -12.13 2.60
C GLN A 429 -32.07 -13.56 2.57
N GLY A 430 -30.91 -13.76 1.96
CA GLY A 430 -30.18 -15.03 1.96
C GLY A 430 -29.73 -15.44 3.36
N CYS A 431 -29.24 -14.50 4.16
CA CYS A 431 -28.89 -14.74 5.56
C CYS A 431 -30.14 -15.13 6.37
N GLN A 432 -31.26 -14.42 6.18
CA GLN A 432 -32.52 -14.75 6.83
C GLN A 432 -33.06 -16.15 6.43
N THR A 433 -32.86 -16.54 5.17
CA THR A 433 -33.28 -17.85 4.63
C THR A 433 -32.38 -18.98 5.16
N PHE A 434 -31.06 -18.76 5.19
CA PHE A 434 -30.10 -19.67 5.81
C PHE A 434 -30.41 -19.90 7.28
N VAL A 435 -30.73 -18.83 8.01
CA VAL A 435 -31.15 -18.88 9.41
C VAL A 435 -32.42 -19.72 9.58
N GLN A 436 -33.45 -19.47 8.79
CA GLN A 436 -34.68 -20.27 8.84
C GLN A 436 -34.42 -21.75 8.52
N GLY A 437 -33.56 -22.03 7.52
CA GLY A 437 -33.18 -23.39 7.15
C GLY A 437 -32.36 -24.11 8.23
N ALA A 438 -31.41 -23.43 8.85
CA ALA A 438 -30.58 -23.97 9.93
C ALA A 438 -31.42 -24.26 11.18
N VAL A 439 -32.31 -23.35 11.56
CA VAL A 439 -33.24 -23.55 12.68
C VAL A 439 -34.19 -24.72 12.39
N GLY A 440 -34.76 -24.78 11.19
CA GLY A 440 -35.65 -25.87 10.77
C GLY A 440 -34.96 -27.23 10.77
N SER A 441 -33.79 -27.34 10.15
CA SER A 441 -33.02 -28.59 10.08
C SER A 441 -32.55 -29.05 11.45
N LEU A 442 -32.13 -28.14 12.33
CA LEU A 442 -31.74 -28.50 13.69
C LEU A 442 -32.96 -28.96 14.51
N SER A 443 -34.11 -28.31 14.35
CA SER A 443 -35.36 -28.74 14.99
C SER A 443 -35.80 -30.12 14.51
N GLU A 444 -35.65 -30.42 13.23
CA GLU A 444 -35.96 -31.73 12.65
C GLU A 444 -34.98 -32.82 13.13
N THR A 445 -33.70 -32.48 13.27
CA THR A 445 -32.66 -33.37 13.82
C THR A 445 -32.91 -33.66 15.30
N LEU A 446 -33.27 -32.64 16.09
CA LEU A 446 -33.68 -32.79 17.49
C LEU A 446 -34.94 -33.64 17.64
N GLY A 447 -35.96 -33.39 16.82
CA GLY A 447 -37.18 -34.19 16.80
C GLY A 447 -36.91 -35.65 16.44
N SER A 448 -36.04 -35.91 15.47
CA SER A 448 -35.63 -37.28 15.12
C SER A 448 -34.83 -37.95 16.23
N PHE A 449 -33.95 -37.22 16.91
CA PHE A 449 -33.21 -37.72 18.07
C PHE A 449 -34.15 -38.06 19.23
N GLU A 450 -35.13 -37.21 19.53
CA GLU A 450 -36.15 -37.44 20.55
C GLU A 450 -37.00 -38.67 20.23
N LYS A 451 -37.41 -38.82 18.97
CA LYS A 451 -38.16 -39.99 18.49
C LYS A 451 -37.34 -41.28 18.58
N ASN A 452 -36.05 -41.23 18.23
CA ASN A 452 -35.14 -42.37 18.38
C ASN A 452 -34.94 -42.73 19.85
N MET A 453 -34.90 -41.74 20.75
CA MET A 453 -34.76 -41.98 22.18
C MET A 453 -36.04 -42.58 22.78
N ALA A 454 -37.21 -42.10 22.37
CA ALA A 454 -38.50 -42.69 22.73
C ALA A 454 -38.58 -44.17 22.31
N ALA A 455 -38.17 -44.48 21.08
CA ALA A 455 -38.10 -45.86 20.60
C ALA A 455 -37.11 -46.72 21.41
N LEU A 456 -35.96 -46.16 21.80
CA LEU A 456 -34.94 -46.85 22.61
C LEU A 456 -35.48 -47.17 24.01
N VAL A 457 -36.22 -46.24 24.60
CA VAL A 457 -36.90 -46.39 25.89
C VAL A 457 -37.99 -47.46 25.82
N GLU A 458 -38.79 -47.48 24.75
CA GLU A 458 -39.83 -48.49 24.54
C GLU A 458 -39.23 -49.89 24.33
N THR A 459 -38.15 -50.00 23.56
CA THR A 459 -37.43 -51.27 23.34
C THR A 459 -36.77 -51.78 24.62
N LEU A 460 -36.23 -50.88 25.45
CA LEU A 460 -35.75 -51.21 26.79
C LEU A 460 -36.89 -51.75 27.65
N SER A 461 -38.04 -51.06 27.67
CA SER A 461 -39.22 -51.47 28.44
C SER A 461 -39.75 -52.85 28.05
N GLU A 462 -39.86 -53.15 26.74
CA GLU A 462 -40.23 -54.49 26.28
C GLU A 462 -39.23 -55.57 26.72
N LYS A 463 -37.92 -55.28 26.65
CA LYS A 463 -36.89 -56.22 27.10
C LYS A 463 -36.97 -56.48 28.60
N ILE A 464 -37.28 -55.43 29.38
CA ILE A 464 -37.47 -55.52 30.83
C ILE A 464 -38.70 -56.34 31.18
N ASP A 465 -39.83 -56.08 30.50
CA ASP A 465 -41.06 -56.83 30.72
C ASP A 465 -40.84 -58.33 30.41
N ARG A 466 -40.11 -58.64 29.34
CA ARG A 466 -39.69 -60.02 29.02
C ARG A 466 -38.78 -60.63 30.09
N LEU A 467 -37.80 -59.88 30.59
CA LEU A 467 -36.92 -60.32 31.69
C LEU A 467 -37.67 -60.56 33.00
N SER A 468 -38.69 -59.75 33.29
CA SER A 468 -39.54 -59.89 34.48
C SER A 468 -40.49 -61.10 34.38
N ALA A 469 -40.94 -61.45 33.17
CA ALA A 469 -41.80 -62.59 32.91
C ALA A 469 -41.06 -63.94 32.97
N ASP A 470 -39.74 -63.97 32.72
CA ASP A 470 -38.93 -65.19 32.65
C ASP A 470 -38.39 -65.68 34.01
N GLY A 471 -38.86 -65.11 35.13
CA GLY A 471 -38.75 -65.73 36.46
C GLY A 471 -37.33 -65.84 37.05
N THR A 472 -36.40 -64.94 36.74
CA THR A 472 -35.04 -64.96 37.32
C THR A 472 -34.90 -64.01 38.52
N SER A 473 -34.36 -64.58 39.61
CA SER A 473 -33.80 -64.05 40.89
C SER A 473 -34.00 -62.59 41.31
N GLY A 474 -34.09 -62.35 42.63
CA GLY A 474 -34.47 -61.07 43.25
C GLY A 474 -33.69 -59.80 42.85
N ASP A 475 -32.47 -59.90 42.33
CA ASP A 475 -31.71 -58.73 41.85
C ASP A 475 -32.17 -58.23 40.45
N THR A 476 -32.66 -59.12 39.59
CA THR A 476 -33.19 -58.77 38.26
C THR A 476 -34.59 -58.15 38.33
N ALA A 477 -35.38 -58.50 39.34
CA ALA A 477 -36.69 -57.89 39.60
C ALA A 477 -36.57 -56.43 40.12
N ALA A 478 -35.56 -56.14 40.94
CA ALA A 478 -35.26 -54.79 41.39
C ALA A 478 -34.74 -53.90 40.24
N ALA A 479 -33.88 -54.46 39.37
CA ALA A 479 -33.43 -53.77 38.15
C ALA A 479 -34.58 -53.54 37.16
N ALA A 480 -35.51 -54.49 37.02
CA ALA A 480 -36.70 -54.35 36.18
C ALA A 480 -37.66 -53.26 36.70
N ALA A 481 -37.89 -53.20 38.01
CA ALA A 481 -38.72 -52.16 38.62
C ALA A 481 -38.09 -50.76 38.51
N GLY A 482 -36.78 -50.64 38.73
CA GLY A 482 -36.04 -49.38 38.56
C GLY A 482 -36.06 -48.88 37.11
N LEU A 483 -35.92 -49.79 36.15
CA LEU A 483 -36.02 -49.42 34.74
C LEU A 483 -37.45 -49.11 34.28
N GLN A 484 -38.49 -49.83 34.74
CA GLN A 484 -39.89 -49.48 34.45
C GLN A 484 -40.26 -48.08 34.97
N GLN A 485 -39.74 -47.71 36.14
CA GLN A 485 -39.91 -46.36 36.70
C GLN A 485 -39.18 -45.30 35.86
N LEU A 486 -38.04 -45.64 35.27
CA LEU A 486 -37.29 -44.79 34.33
C LEU A 486 -38.04 -44.61 33.00
N THR A 487 -38.67 -45.66 32.47
CA THR A 487 -39.52 -45.61 31.28
C THR A 487 -40.74 -44.71 31.50
N ALA A 488 -41.38 -44.81 32.68
CA ALA A 488 -42.52 -44.01 33.06
C ALA A 488 -42.16 -42.51 33.24
N GLN A 489 -40.97 -42.20 33.76
CA GLN A 489 -40.51 -40.82 33.89
C GLN A 489 -40.09 -40.21 32.54
N LEU A 490 -39.44 -40.98 31.66
CA LEU A 490 -39.08 -40.50 30.32
C LEU A 490 -40.32 -40.23 29.46
N SER A 491 -41.34 -41.09 29.53
CA SER A 491 -42.62 -40.85 28.85
C SER A 491 -43.37 -39.63 29.40
N GLN A 492 -43.33 -39.38 30.72
CA GLN A 492 -43.87 -38.14 31.31
C GLN A 492 -43.12 -36.87 30.85
N ILE A 493 -41.80 -36.92 30.71
CA ILE A 493 -41.00 -35.77 30.28
C ILE A 493 -41.29 -35.43 28.81
N ILE A 494 -41.40 -36.44 27.95
CA ILE A 494 -41.79 -36.26 26.55
C ILE A 494 -43.21 -35.67 26.45
N ALA A 495 -44.17 -36.18 27.24
CA ALA A 495 -45.54 -35.67 27.28
C ALA A 495 -45.65 -34.23 27.84
N SER A 496 -44.72 -33.80 28.70
CA SER A 496 -44.74 -32.45 29.31
C SER A 496 -44.30 -31.32 28.36
N LYS A 497 -43.83 -31.65 27.15
CA LYS A 497 -43.36 -30.69 26.13
C LYS A 497 -44.33 -30.49 24.96
N GLU A 498 -45.43 -31.24 24.88
CA GLU A 498 -46.47 -31.06 23.85
C GLU A 498 -47.52 -29.97 24.19
N VAL A 499 -47.27 -29.15 25.23
CA VAL A 499 -48.03 -27.93 25.58
C VAL A 499 -47.14 -26.72 25.37
#